data_AF-A0A1B1AZR5-F1
#
_entry.id   AF-A0A1B1AZR5-F1
#
_cell.length_a   1.000
_cell.length_b   1.000
_cell.length_c   1.000
_cell.angle_alpha   90.00
_cell.angle_beta   90.00
_cell.angle_gamma   90.00
#
_symmetry.space_group_name_H-M   'P 1'
#
loop_
_entity.id
_entity.type
_entity.pdbx_description
1 polymer ?
#
loop_
_entity_poly.entity_id
_entity_poly.type
_entity_poly.pdbx_seq_one_letter_code
_entity_poly.pdbx_strand_id
1 'polypeptide(L)'
;MAIEHNGIAGPYFEYDGLPALHAVDKDLPLIHPYGPVTPGRYVTPGGGRLTIRPAEMRAHIRITLDHLGCPAQLTDEKNGAFKRLALAAEGYCVQSRCRHRAAYADGVFRIFEVRNGSIALAAFVRAALAVELGDFALADRLMQEAEALAGPVRREGEEDQASGG
;
A
#
# COMPACT_ATOMS: atom_id res chain seq x y z
N MET A 1 2.69 -22.05 -10.59
CA MET A 1 1.91 -22.14 -9.33
C MET A 1 2.73 -21.49 -8.24
N ALA A 2 2.33 -20.31 -7.74
CA ALA A 2 3.01 -19.68 -6.60
C ALA A 2 2.39 -20.25 -5.32
N ILE A 3 3.12 -21.10 -4.61
CA ILE A 3 2.69 -21.65 -3.33
C ILE A 3 2.75 -20.49 -2.33
N GLU A 4 1.58 -20.01 -1.90
CA GLU A 4 1.48 -19.11 -0.75
C GLU A 4 1.87 -19.91 0.49
N HIS A 5 3.08 -19.69 0.98
CA HIS A 5 3.59 -20.31 2.19
C HIS A 5 2.97 -19.59 3.39
N ASN A 6 1.74 -19.96 3.73
CA ASN A 6 0.91 -19.37 4.79
C ASN A 6 1.34 -19.81 6.21
N GLY A 7 2.64 -20.00 6.42
CA GLY A 7 3.20 -20.35 7.73
C GLY A 7 4.68 -20.62 7.60
N ILE A 8 5.54 -19.66 7.93
CA ILE A 8 6.96 -19.93 8.01
C ILE A 8 7.56 -19.23 9.22
N ALA A 9 7.58 -19.96 10.34
CA ALA A 9 8.67 -19.84 11.30
C ALA A 9 9.88 -20.51 10.65
N GLY A 10 10.76 -19.72 10.06
CA GLY A 10 12.02 -20.17 9.47
C GLY A 10 13.11 -19.11 9.66
N PRO A 11 14.35 -19.37 9.22
CA PRO A 11 15.47 -18.52 9.60
C PRO A 11 15.32 -17.10 9.03
N TYR A 12 15.35 -16.13 9.93
CA TYR A 12 15.35 -14.70 9.62
C TYR A 12 16.80 -14.19 9.53
N PHE A 13 17.08 -13.34 8.56
CA PHE A 13 18.40 -12.76 8.33
C PHE A 13 18.36 -11.25 8.57
N GLU A 14 19.14 -10.78 9.53
CA GLU A 14 19.34 -9.35 9.77
C GLU A 14 20.22 -8.76 8.64
N TYR A 15 19.78 -7.62 8.09
CA TYR A 15 20.58 -6.77 7.22
C TYR A 15 20.87 -5.48 7.98
N ASP A 16 22.05 -4.88 7.81
CA ASP A 16 22.48 -3.67 8.54
C ASP A 16 21.38 -2.59 8.59
N GLY A 17 20.73 -2.47 9.75
CA GLY A 17 19.68 -1.48 10.01
C GLY A 17 18.27 -1.80 9.47
N LEU A 18 18.03 -3.00 8.90
CA LEU A 18 16.73 -3.42 8.37
C LEU A 18 16.11 -4.57 9.20
N PRO A 19 14.77 -4.69 9.24
CA PRO A 19 14.09 -5.84 9.84
C PRO A 19 14.59 -7.15 9.25
N ALA A 20 14.67 -8.18 10.10
CA ALA A 20 15.15 -9.47 9.68
C ALA A 20 14.21 -10.09 8.63
N LEU A 21 14.74 -10.41 7.44
CA LEU A 21 13.98 -10.97 6.33
C LEU A 21 13.98 -12.50 6.42
N HIS A 22 12.85 -13.13 6.14
CA HIS A 22 12.79 -14.58 6.06
C HIS A 22 13.67 -15.10 4.90
N ALA A 23 14.24 -16.29 5.03
CA ALA A 23 15.10 -16.92 4.00
C ALA A 23 14.54 -16.87 2.57
N VAL A 24 13.22 -17.00 2.43
CA VAL A 24 12.52 -16.98 1.12
C VAL A 24 12.39 -15.58 0.52
N ASP A 25 12.51 -14.54 1.35
CA ASP A 25 12.41 -13.14 0.93
C ASP A 25 13.79 -12.58 0.53
N LYS A 26 14.90 -13.28 0.84
CA LYS A 26 16.27 -12.90 0.48
C LYS A 26 16.51 -12.81 -1.02
N ASP A 27 15.91 -13.72 -1.78
CA ASP A 27 16.08 -13.78 -3.24
C ASP A 27 15.10 -12.87 -3.99
N LEU A 28 14.25 -12.12 -3.26
CA LEU A 28 13.35 -11.17 -3.89
C LEU A 28 14.12 -9.93 -4.37
N PRO A 29 13.79 -9.41 -5.57
CA PRO A 29 14.42 -8.19 -6.06
C PRO A 29 14.05 -6.99 -5.17
N LEU A 30 15.00 -6.08 -4.98
CA LEU A 30 14.74 -4.78 -4.35
C LEU A 30 13.90 -3.91 -5.31
N ILE A 31 12.77 -3.40 -4.85
CA ILE A 31 12.02 -2.41 -5.63
C ILE A 31 12.65 -1.04 -5.46
N HIS A 32 13.09 -0.46 -6.57
CA HIS A 32 13.65 0.88 -6.60
C HIS A 32 12.52 1.91 -6.81
N PRO A 33 12.41 3.00 -6.01
CA PRO A 33 11.38 4.02 -6.17
C PRO A 33 11.31 4.60 -7.59
N TYR A 34 12.45 4.79 -8.25
CA TYR A 34 12.52 5.33 -9.61
C TYR A 34 12.56 4.25 -10.71
N GLY A 35 12.55 2.97 -10.33
CA GLY A 35 12.57 1.85 -11.27
C GLY A 35 11.22 1.59 -11.94
N PRO A 36 11.18 0.67 -12.92
CA PRO A 36 9.93 0.14 -13.46
C PRO A 36 9.18 -0.65 -12.38
N VAL A 37 7.86 -0.52 -12.36
CA VAL A 37 6.98 -1.22 -11.42
C VAL A 37 6.14 -2.22 -12.19
N THR A 38 6.33 -3.51 -11.92
CA THR A 38 5.60 -4.62 -12.55
C THR A 38 5.01 -5.56 -11.51
N PRO A 39 3.96 -6.34 -11.82
CA PRO A 39 3.46 -7.36 -10.92
C PRO A 39 4.56 -8.31 -10.47
N GLY A 40 4.61 -8.63 -9.17
CA GLY A 40 5.69 -9.40 -8.58
C GLY A 40 5.77 -9.26 -7.06
N ARG A 41 6.84 -9.82 -6.49
CA ARG A 41 7.18 -9.71 -5.06
C ARG A 41 8.55 -9.06 -4.96
N TYR A 42 8.70 -8.14 -4.01
CA TYR A 42 9.88 -7.29 -3.87
C TYR A 42 10.22 -7.05 -2.40
N VAL A 43 11.49 -6.81 -2.12
CA VAL A 43 11.94 -6.15 -0.88
C VAL A 43 11.78 -4.64 -1.04
N THR A 44 11.33 -3.95 0.01
CA THR A 44 11.20 -2.48 0.01
C THR A 44 12.43 -1.80 0.59
N PRO A 45 12.70 -0.52 0.23
CA PRO A 45 13.74 0.28 0.89
C PRO A 45 13.53 0.44 2.39
N GLY A 46 12.28 0.35 2.87
CA GLY A 46 11.93 0.35 4.29
C GLY A 46 12.20 -0.98 5.01
N GLY A 47 12.79 -1.96 4.32
CA GLY A 47 13.09 -3.29 4.86
C GLY A 47 11.87 -4.19 5.01
N GLY A 48 10.79 -3.90 4.29
CA GLY A 48 9.58 -4.73 4.23
C GLY A 48 9.50 -5.54 2.93
N ARG A 49 8.31 -6.08 2.68
CA ARG A 49 7.94 -6.84 1.50
C ARG A 49 6.76 -6.18 0.80
N LEU A 50 6.91 -5.93 -0.50
CA LEU A 50 5.85 -5.47 -1.37
C LEU A 50 5.43 -6.60 -2.32
N THR A 51 4.13 -6.91 -2.35
CA THR A 51 3.53 -7.81 -3.34
C THR A 51 2.57 -7.03 -4.21
N ILE A 52 2.81 -7.01 -5.52
CA ILE A 52 1.91 -6.45 -6.52
C ILE A 52 1.30 -7.61 -7.29
N ARG A 53 0.03 -7.91 -7.03
CA ARG A 53 -0.67 -8.98 -7.74
C ARG A 53 -1.08 -8.53 -9.14
N PRO A 54 -0.95 -9.37 -10.17
CA PRO A 54 -1.44 -9.03 -11.50
C PRO A 54 -2.95 -8.80 -11.48
N ALA A 55 -3.44 -7.93 -12.36
CA ALA A 55 -4.86 -7.69 -12.55
C ALA A 55 -5.49 -8.83 -13.37
N GLU A 56 -5.44 -10.05 -12.85
CA GLU A 56 -6.06 -11.21 -13.50
C GLU A 56 -7.59 -11.10 -13.35
N MET A 57 -8.25 -10.61 -14.40
CA MET A 57 -9.72 -10.41 -14.53
C MET A 57 -10.36 -9.41 -13.55
N ARG A 58 -9.56 -8.67 -12.77
CA ARG A 58 -10.05 -7.70 -11.78
C ARG A 58 -9.88 -6.27 -12.28
N ALA A 59 -10.87 -5.42 -11.98
CA ALA A 59 -10.76 -3.98 -12.20
C ALA A 59 -9.64 -3.33 -11.37
N HIS A 60 -9.15 -4.01 -10.33
CA HIS A 60 -8.14 -3.51 -9.40
C HIS A 60 -6.89 -4.39 -9.36
N ILE A 61 -5.76 -3.73 -9.21
CA ILE A 61 -4.47 -4.31 -8.83
C ILE A 61 -4.41 -4.29 -7.30
N ARG A 62 -4.24 -5.46 -6.70
CA ARG A 62 -4.01 -5.57 -5.25
C ARG A 62 -2.53 -5.45 -4.94
N ILE A 63 -2.22 -4.51 -4.07
CA ILE A 63 -0.87 -4.26 -3.56
C ILE A 63 -0.89 -4.60 -2.06
N THR A 64 0.12 -5.33 -1.61
CA THR A 64 0.30 -5.67 -0.20
C THR A 64 1.67 -5.23 0.25
N LEU A 65 1.74 -4.48 1.33
CA LEU A 65 2.95 -3.94 1.93
C LEU A 65 3.06 -4.49 3.36
N ASP A 66 4.10 -5.26 3.61
CA ASP A 66 4.34 -5.95 4.86
C ASP A 66 5.70 -5.52 5.42
N HIS A 67 5.68 -4.69 6.46
CA HIS A 67 6.85 -4.17 7.14
C HIS A 67 7.46 -5.15 8.15
N LEU A 68 6.97 -6.40 8.21
CA LEU A 68 7.60 -7.51 8.95
C LEU A 68 7.89 -7.19 10.42
N GLY A 69 6.98 -6.45 11.08
CA GLY A 69 7.13 -6.10 12.50
C GLY A 69 8.01 -4.86 12.77
N CYS A 70 8.48 -4.13 11.75
CA CYS A 70 9.33 -2.95 11.92
C CYS A 70 8.62 -1.81 12.70
N PRO A 71 9.07 -1.46 13.92
CA PRO A 71 8.45 -0.40 14.70
C PRO A 71 8.61 0.99 14.07
N ALA A 72 9.67 1.21 13.29
CA ALA A 72 9.91 2.47 12.58
C ALA A 72 8.86 2.77 11.49
N GLN A 73 8.01 1.79 11.14
CA GLN A 73 6.91 1.94 10.19
C GLN A 73 5.55 2.18 10.87
N LEU A 74 5.51 2.26 12.21
CA LEU A 74 4.30 2.37 13.02
C LEU A 74 4.02 3.76 13.61
N THR A 75 4.79 4.76 13.21
CA THR A 75 4.59 6.16 13.64
C THR A 75 3.22 6.68 13.18
N ASP A 76 2.60 7.55 13.98
CA ASP A 76 1.30 8.16 13.67
C ASP A 76 1.31 8.89 12.33
N GLU A 77 2.42 9.57 12.00
CA GLU A 77 2.59 10.28 10.73
C GLU A 77 2.51 9.34 9.53
N LYS A 78 3.21 8.20 9.60
CA LYS A 78 3.20 7.17 8.55
C LYS A 78 1.83 6.49 8.45
N ASN A 79 1.19 6.15 9.57
CA ASN A 79 -0.16 5.60 9.58
C ASN A 79 -1.13 6.56 8.88
N GLY A 80 -1.09 7.84 9.23
CA GLY A 80 -1.88 8.89 8.58
C GLY A 80 -1.60 9.01 7.09
N ALA A 81 -0.33 8.96 6.67
CA ALA A 81 0.04 9.05 5.26
C ALA A 81 -0.40 7.82 4.45
N PHE A 82 -0.26 6.60 4.98
CA PHE A 82 -0.78 5.39 4.35
C PHE A 82 -2.31 5.39 4.26
N LYS A 83 -3.00 5.91 5.28
CA LYS A 83 -4.45 6.09 5.26
C LYS A 83 -4.87 7.06 4.15
N ARG A 84 -4.19 8.21 4.01
CA ARG A 84 -4.44 9.15 2.90
C ARG A 84 -4.20 8.50 1.54
N LEU A 85 -3.17 7.66 1.41
CA LEU A 85 -2.91 6.92 0.18
C LEU A 85 -4.03 5.91 -0.16
N ALA A 86 -4.57 5.21 0.85
CA ALA A 86 -5.71 4.31 0.67
C ALA A 86 -6.99 5.07 0.28
N LEU A 87 -7.25 6.21 0.92
CA LEU A 87 -8.37 7.09 0.59
C LEU A 87 -8.24 7.65 -0.83
N ALA A 88 -7.05 8.07 -1.25
CA ALA A 88 -6.80 8.48 -2.62
C ALA A 88 -7.24 7.38 -3.60
N ALA A 89 -6.78 6.13 -3.41
CA ALA A 89 -7.21 5.01 -4.24
C ALA A 89 -8.74 4.80 -4.27
N GLU A 90 -9.42 4.97 -3.13
CA GLU A 90 -10.89 4.95 -3.07
C GLU A 90 -11.52 6.08 -3.89
N GLY A 91 -11.05 7.33 -3.77
CA GLY A 91 -11.61 8.46 -4.51
C GLY A 91 -11.62 8.24 -6.03
N TYR A 92 -10.51 7.73 -6.58
CA TYR A 92 -10.44 7.33 -7.98
C TYR A 92 -11.40 6.18 -8.35
N CYS A 93 -11.68 5.27 -7.40
CA CYS A 93 -12.66 4.21 -7.59
C CYS A 93 -14.10 4.76 -7.61
N VAL A 94 -14.42 5.71 -6.72
CA VAL A 94 -15.74 6.40 -6.65
C VAL A 94 -16.04 7.14 -7.93
N GLN A 95 -15.07 7.91 -8.46
CA GLN A 95 -15.21 8.57 -9.77
C GLN A 95 -15.61 7.60 -10.88
N SER A 96 -15.09 6.38 -10.82
CA SER A 96 -15.36 5.31 -11.77
C SER A 96 -16.60 4.46 -11.41
N ARG A 97 -17.50 4.98 -10.56
CA ARG A 97 -18.72 4.33 -10.03
C ARG A 97 -18.48 2.96 -9.40
N CYS A 98 -17.27 2.73 -8.87
CA CYS A 98 -16.98 1.51 -8.12
C CYS A 98 -17.54 1.63 -6.70
N ARG A 99 -17.91 0.49 -6.11
CA ARG A 99 -18.30 0.39 -4.69
C ARG A 99 -17.13 -0.01 -3.77
N HIS A 100 -15.90 0.00 -4.30
CA HIS A 100 -14.71 -0.24 -3.50
C HIS A 100 -14.63 0.79 -2.37
N ARG A 101 -14.34 0.31 -1.16
CA ARG A 101 -14.02 1.15 0.00
C ARG A 101 -12.54 0.94 0.31
N ALA A 102 -11.86 2.00 0.73
CA ALA A 102 -10.49 1.89 1.21
C ALA A 102 -10.42 0.78 2.27
N ALA A 103 -9.65 -0.25 1.98
CA ALA A 103 -9.22 -1.20 2.99
C ALA A 103 -7.97 -0.61 3.63
N TYR A 104 -8.10 -0.14 4.88
CA TYR A 104 -6.95 0.28 5.66
C TYR A 104 -6.87 -0.56 6.93
N ALA A 105 -5.69 -1.11 7.18
CA ALA A 105 -5.35 -1.72 8.45
C ALA A 105 -4.16 -0.93 9.02
N ASP A 106 -4.33 -0.44 10.24
CA ASP A 106 -3.22 0.05 11.03
C ASP A 106 -2.20 -1.08 11.25
N GLY A 107 -0.94 -0.70 11.42
CA GLY A 107 0.11 -1.64 11.74
C GLY A 107 1.05 -1.95 10.59
N VAL A 108 1.78 -3.05 10.74
CA VAL A 108 2.89 -3.41 9.84
C VAL A 108 2.44 -4.05 8.53
N PHE A 109 1.15 -4.39 8.38
CA PHE A 109 0.64 -5.06 7.20
C PHE A 109 -0.50 -4.27 6.57
N ARG A 110 -0.33 -3.89 5.30
CA ARG A 110 -1.23 -2.99 4.59
C ARG A 110 -1.63 -3.57 3.26
N ILE A 111 -2.88 -3.36 2.90
CA ILE A 111 -3.44 -3.78 1.61
C ILE A 111 -4.01 -2.55 0.92
N PHE A 112 -3.70 -2.40 -0.35
CA PHE A 112 -4.28 -1.37 -1.20
C PHE A 112 -4.89 -2.03 -2.44
N GLU A 113 -6.01 -1.49 -2.92
CA GLU A 113 -6.58 -1.85 -4.21
C GLU A 113 -6.60 -0.61 -5.10
N VAL A 114 -5.86 -0.66 -6.20
CA VAL A 114 -5.73 0.45 -7.15
C VAL A 114 -6.44 0.06 -8.43
N ARG A 115 -7.40 0.88 -8.88
CA ARG A 115 -8.15 0.59 -10.11
C ARG A 115 -7.25 0.76 -11.34
N ASN A 116 -7.36 -0.16 -12.28
CA ASN A 116 -6.69 -0.04 -13.58
C ASN A 116 -7.18 1.21 -14.32
N GLY A 117 -6.23 1.97 -14.86
CA GLY A 117 -6.52 3.17 -15.65
C GLY A 117 -6.94 4.39 -14.83
N SER A 118 -6.85 4.36 -13.50
CA SER A 118 -7.08 5.54 -12.66
C SER A 118 -5.75 6.16 -12.20
N ILE A 119 -5.16 5.64 -11.12
CA ILE A 119 -3.81 6.00 -10.68
C ILE A 119 -2.82 5.10 -11.42
N ALA A 120 -1.77 5.69 -12.01
CA ALA A 120 -0.68 4.90 -12.56
C ALA A 120 -0.05 4.04 -11.44
N LEU A 121 0.02 2.71 -11.63
CA LEU A 121 0.56 1.78 -10.64
C LEU A 121 1.92 2.23 -10.09
N ALA A 122 2.81 2.70 -10.98
CA ALA A 122 4.12 3.19 -10.57
C ALA A 122 4.04 4.43 -9.67
N ALA A 123 3.11 5.35 -9.92
CA ALA A 123 2.92 6.53 -9.08
C ALA A 123 2.42 6.16 -7.69
N PHE A 124 1.47 5.21 -7.62
CA PHE A 124 0.96 4.71 -6.34
C PHE A 124 2.05 4.00 -5.52
N VAL A 125 2.79 3.08 -6.16
CA VAL A 125 3.88 2.35 -5.49
C VAL A 125 4.97 3.31 -5.03
N ARG A 126 5.34 4.31 -5.85
CA ARG A 126 6.28 5.37 -5.44
C ARG A 126 5.83 6.11 -4.20
N ALA A 127 4.55 6.50 -4.14
CA ALA A 127 4.01 7.16 -2.96
C ALA A 127 4.09 6.26 -1.72
N ALA A 128 3.77 4.97 -1.85
CA ALA A 128 3.89 4.02 -0.74
C ALA A 128 5.34 3.88 -0.22
N LEU A 129 6.31 3.76 -1.14
CA LEU A 129 7.74 3.68 -0.78
C LEU A 129 8.27 5.01 -0.21
N ALA A 130 7.78 6.15 -0.68
CA ALA A 130 8.14 7.46 -0.13
C ALA A 130 7.67 7.58 1.33
N VAL A 131 6.44 7.12 1.63
CA VAL A 131 5.92 7.10 3.01
C VAL A 131 6.78 6.21 3.91
N GLU A 132 7.24 5.04 3.44
CA GLU A 132 8.18 4.19 4.19
C GLU A 132 9.47 4.93 4.58
N LEU A 133 9.93 5.81 3.70
CA LEU A 133 11.14 6.62 3.87
C LEU A 133 10.89 7.96 4.58
N GLY A 134 9.65 8.25 4.99
CA GLY A 134 9.28 9.46 5.72
C GLY A 134 8.97 10.69 4.85
N ASP A 135 8.80 10.51 3.54
CA ASP A 135 8.31 11.55 2.63
C ASP A 135 6.82 11.35 2.31
N PHE A 136 6.00 12.30 2.74
CA PHE A 136 4.54 12.24 2.63
C PHE A 136 3.98 13.03 1.44
N ALA A 137 4.81 13.80 0.72
CA ALA A 137 4.35 14.75 -0.28
C ALA A 137 3.60 14.07 -1.44
N LEU A 138 4.02 12.87 -1.84
CA LEU A 138 3.36 12.11 -2.90
C LEU A 138 2.01 11.55 -2.47
N ALA A 139 1.87 11.12 -1.21
CA ALA A 139 0.59 10.65 -0.68
C ALA A 139 -0.41 11.81 -0.59
N ASP A 140 0.04 12.97 -0.12
CA ASP A 140 -0.78 14.19 -0.02
C ASP A 140 -1.23 14.67 -1.40
N ARG A 141 -0.32 14.65 -2.38
CA ARG A 141 -0.64 15.00 -3.77
C ARG A 141 -1.69 14.08 -4.37
N LEU A 142 -1.55 12.75 -4.22
CA LEU A 142 -2.52 11.79 -4.74
C LEU A 142 -3.90 11.97 -4.10
N MET A 143 -3.94 12.32 -2.80
CA MET A 143 -5.19 12.63 -2.11
C MET A 143 -5.84 13.90 -2.68
N GLN A 144 -5.08 14.99 -2.87
CA GLN A 144 -5.57 16.23 -3.48
C GLN A 144 -6.12 16.00 -4.90
N GLU A 145 -5.41 15.19 -5.70
CA GLU A 145 -5.85 14.82 -7.05
C GLU A 145 -7.15 14.00 -6.99
N ALA A 146 -7.28 13.06 -6.06
CA ALA A 146 -8.50 12.28 -5.86
C ALA A 146 -9.69 13.17 -5.43
N GLU A 147 -9.46 14.11 -4.51
CA GLU A 147 -10.49 15.06 -4.06
C GLU A 147 -10.95 15.99 -5.18
N ALA A 148 -10.03 16.45 -6.02
CA ALA A 148 -10.37 17.27 -7.18
C ALA A 148 -11.23 16.51 -8.21
N LEU A 149 -11.09 15.18 -8.29
CA LEU A 149 -11.82 14.34 -9.24
C LEU A 149 -13.18 13.87 -8.74
N ALA A 150 -13.28 13.55 -7.44
CA ALA A 150 -14.45 12.90 -6.86
C ALA A 150 -15.20 13.75 -5.82
N GLY A 151 -14.70 14.96 -5.51
CA GLY A 151 -15.12 15.71 -4.33
C GLY A 151 -14.44 15.21 -3.06
N PRO A 152 -14.80 15.75 -1.88
CA PRO A 152 -14.20 15.33 -0.62
C PRO A 152 -14.26 13.81 -0.45
N VAL A 153 -13.10 13.17 -0.43
CA VAL A 153 -12.98 11.75 -0.08
C VAL A 153 -13.12 11.68 1.44
N ARG A 154 -13.97 10.77 1.94
CA ARG A 154 -14.40 10.68 3.36
C ARG A 154 -13.33 11.14 4.35
N ARG A 155 -13.70 12.08 5.24
CA ARG A 155 -12.81 12.57 6.29
C ARG A 155 -12.94 11.71 7.55
N GLU A 156 -11.92 11.78 8.40
CA GLU A 156 -11.90 11.04 9.67
C GLU A 156 -13.17 11.31 10.49
N GLY A 157 -13.83 10.24 10.95
CA GLY A 157 -15.01 10.32 11.83
C GLY A 157 -16.38 10.03 11.20
N GLU A 158 -16.47 9.75 9.90
CA GLU A 158 -17.73 9.29 9.27
C GLU A 158 -17.92 7.76 9.36
N GLU A 159 -17.65 7.17 10.53
CA GLU A 159 -18.19 5.87 10.92
C GLU A 159 -19.45 6.13 11.78
N ASP A 160 -20.60 5.65 11.30
CA ASP A 160 -21.92 5.65 11.94
C ASP A 160 -22.64 6.98 12.21
N GLN A 161 -23.15 7.63 11.15
CA GLN A 161 -24.48 8.28 11.21
C GLN A 161 -25.24 8.07 9.89
N ALA A 162 -25.66 6.83 9.62
CA ALA A 162 -26.70 6.57 8.63
C ALA A 162 -27.48 5.29 8.98
N SER A 163 -28.52 5.48 9.81
CA SER A 163 -29.85 4.86 9.77
C SER A 163 -30.40 4.50 11.14
N GLY A 164 -30.84 5.53 11.88
CA GLY A 164 -32.02 5.44 12.73
C GLY A 164 -33.12 6.26 12.06
N GLY A 165 -34.07 5.57 11.42
CA GLY A 165 -35.22 6.15 10.73
C GLY A 165 -36.15 5.06 10.24
#